data_AF-K4IDN5-F1
#
_entry.id   AF-K4IDN5-F1
#
_cell.length_a   1.000
_cell.length_b   1.000
_cell.length_c   1.000
_cell.angle_alpha   90.00
_cell.angle_beta   90.00
_cell.angle_gamma   90.00
#
_symmetry.space_group_name_H-M   'P 1'
#
loop_
_entity.id
_entity.type
_entity.pdbx_description
1 polymer ?
#
loop_
_entity_poly.entity_id
_entity_poly.type
_entity_poly.pdbx_seq_one_letter_code
_entity_poly.pdbx_strand_id
1 'polypeptide(L)'
;MSTKQDLYNQCVQLVDTRFKSIQGHISDIQNSLLSETKSSAGDKHETGRAMLQLEREKAGRQLAEINKLRTALSKINIEKKTTHVGLGSLVYTSKAHYFIAVSLGALKSSEKSF
;
A
#
# COMPACT_ATOMS: atom_id res chain seq x y z
N MET A 1 7.10 15.22 18.55
CA MET A 1 6.68 15.17 17.12
C MET A 1 5.40 15.95 16.95
N SER A 2 5.17 16.58 15.78
CA SER A 2 3.90 17.24 15.47
C SER A 2 2.85 16.21 15.04
N THR A 3 1.56 16.51 15.21
CA THR A 3 0.44 15.65 14.74
C THR A 3 0.55 15.34 13.25
N LYS A 4 0.96 16.31 12.42
CA LYS A 4 1.18 16.08 10.98
C LYS A 4 2.28 15.05 10.72
N GLN A 5 3.41 15.17 11.44
CA GLN A 5 4.53 14.24 11.29
C GLN A 5 4.12 12.82 11.68
N ASP A 6 3.40 12.69 12.80
CA ASP A 6 2.92 11.40 13.29
C ASP A 6 1.97 10.73 12.28
N LEU A 7 0.95 11.46 11.82
CA LEU A 7 0.00 10.95 10.81
C LEU A 7 0.70 10.59 9.49
N TYR A 8 1.64 11.41 9.03
CA TYR A 8 2.43 11.11 7.84
C TYR A 8 3.26 9.83 8.01
N ASN A 9 3.93 9.67 9.16
CA ASN A 9 4.72 8.48 9.46
C ASN A 9 3.84 7.22 9.49
N GLN A 10 2.64 7.30 10.09
CA GLN A 10 1.68 6.20 10.06
C GLN A 10 1.26 5.86 8.63
N CYS A 11 1.00 6.87 7.78
CA CYS A 11 0.70 6.61 6.37
C CYS A 11 1.84 5.86 5.67
N VAL A 12 3.09 6.31 5.87
CA VAL A 12 4.27 5.67 5.29
C VAL A 12 4.40 4.23 5.77
N GLN A 13 4.27 3.99 7.08
CA GLN A 13 4.37 2.66 7.67
C GLN A 13 3.29 1.70 7.15
N LEU A 14 2.04 2.15 7.05
CA LEU A 14 0.95 1.31 6.54
C LEU A 14 1.13 0.96 5.06
N VAL A 15 1.54 1.93 4.24
CA VAL A 15 1.80 1.69 2.81
C VAL A 15 3.02 0.76 2.63
N ASP A 16 4.08 0.95 3.42
CA ASP A 16 5.26 0.09 3.38
C ASP A 16 4.95 -1.35 3.84
N THR A 17 4.11 -1.51 4.86
CA THR A 17 3.65 -2.82 5.32
C THR A 17 2.89 -3.56 4.22
N ARG A 18 1.96 -2.86 3.55
CA ARG A 18 1.24 -3.42 2.38
C ARG A 18 2.19 -3.76 1.24
N PHE A 19 3.17 -2.89 0.97
CA PHE A 19 4.19 -3.12 -0.06
C PHE A 19 4.98 -4.41 0.20
N LYS A 20 5.52 -4.55 1.42
CA LYS A 20 6.30 -5.74 1.82
C LYS A 20 5.46 -7.01 1.75
N SER A 21 4.21 -6.95 2.19
CA SER A 21 3.29 -8.09 2.11
C SER A 21 3.06 -8.55 0.66
N ILE A 22 2.82 -7.62 -0.27
CA ILE A 22 2.64 -7.98 -1.68
C ILE A 22 3.94 -8.46 -2.33
N GLN A 23 5.10 -7.89 -1.97
CA GLN A 23 6.38 -8.41 -2.45
C GLN A 23 6.64 -9.84 -1.98
N GLY A 24 6.34 -10.14 -0.71
CA GLY A 24 6.42 -11.51 -0.18
C GLY A 24 5.52 -12.46 -0.97
N HIS A 25 4.26 -12.08 -1.18
CA HIS A 25 3.30 -12.88 -1.96
C HIS A 25 3.78 -13.13 -3.40
N ILE A 26 4.37 -12.13 -4.06
CA ILE A 26 4.96 -12.31 -5.40
C ILE A 26 6.12 -13.32 -5.37
N SER A 27 6.98 -13.24 -4.35
CA SER A 27 8.09 -14.19 -4.17
C SER A 27 7.57 -15.62 -3.97
N ASP A 28 6.50 -15.81 -3.21
CA ASP A 28 5.90 -17.12 -2.97
C ASP A 28 5.29 -17.72 -4.25
N ILE A 29 4.62 -16.88 -5.06
CA ILE A 29 4.12 -17.28 -6.38
C ILE A 29 5.29 -17.70 -7.30
N GLN A 30 6.40 -16.96 -7.28
CA GLN A 30 7.59 -17.31 -8.07
C GLN A 30 8.20 -18.64 -7.64
N ASN A 31 8.33 -18.88 -6.33
CA ASN A 31 8.82 -20.15 -5.79
C ASN A 31 7.90 -21.33 -6.14
N SER A 32 6.58 -21.10 -6.12
CA SER A 32 5.58 -22.09 -6.51
C SER A 32 5.66 -22.45 -7.99
N LEU A 33 5.81 -21.44 -8.87
CA LEU A 33 6.01 -21.64 -10.31
C LEU A 33 7.29 -22.45 -10.61
N LEU A 34 8.38 -22.18 -9.88
CA LEU A 34 9.64 -22.94 -10.03
C LEU A 34 9.47 -24.40 -9.59
N SER A 35 8.73 -24.64 -8.50
CA SER A 35 8.47 -25.98 -7.96
C SER A 35 7.59 -26.81 -8.91
N GLU A 36 6.54 -26.20 -9.47
CA GLU A 36 5.71 -26.78 -10.55
C GLU A 36 6.50 -27.05 -11.84
N THR A 37 7.68 -26.44 -12.03
CA THR A 37 8.54 -26.73 -13.21
C THR A 37 9.33 -28.02 -13.04
N LYS A 38 9.66 -28.40 -11.80
CA LYS A 38 10.45 -29.61 -11.52
C LYS A 38 9.61 -30.90 -11.48
N SER A 39 8.30 -30.81 -11.30
CA SER A 39 7.40 -31.98 -11.11
C SER A 39 6.69 -32.47 -12.39
N SER A 40 7.34 -32.33 -13.56
CA SER A 40 6.75 -32.54 -14.89
C SER A 40 6.29 -33.98 -15.19
N ALA A 41 5.01 -34.29 -14.92
CA ALA A 41 4.34 -35.50 -15.41
C ALA A 41 2.83 -35.27 -15.74
N GLY A 42 2.51 -34.54 -16.83
CA GLY A 42 1.20 -34.62 -17.51
C GLY A 42 0.17 -33.47 -17.37
N ASP A 43 -1.01 -33.69 -17.95
CA ASP A 43 -2.17 -32.77 -18.19
C ASP A 43 -2.70 -32.02 -16.96
N LYS A 44 -2.46 -32.52 -15.74
CA LYS A 44 -2.92 -31.91 -14.48
C LYS A 44 -2.19 -30.59 -14.13
N HIS A 45 -1.01 -30.35 -14.71
CA HIS A 45 -0.17 -29.18 -14.40
C HIS A 45 -0.59 -27.90 -15.13
N GLU A 46 -1.31 -28.01 -16.26
CA GLU A 46 -1.70 -26.82 -17.05
C GLU A 46 -2.64 -25.90 -16.27
N THR A 47 -3.58 -26.47 -15.53
CA THR A 47 -4.53 -25.71 -14.70
C THR A 47 -3.85 -25.03 -13.49
N GLY A 48 -2.93 -25.73 -12.81
CA GLY A 48 -2.21 -25.18 -11.65
C GLY A 48 -1.30 -24.02 -12.03
N ARG A 49 -0.59 -24.13 -13.15
CA ARG A 49 0.23 -23.03 -13.70
C ARG A 49 -0.60 -21.84 -14.16
N ALA A 50 -1.71 -22.09 -14.85
CA ALA A 50 -2.62 -21.02 -15.27
C ALA A 50 -3.14 -20.24 -14.06
N MET A 51 -3.47 -20.93 -12.95
CA MET A 51 -3.88 -20.29 -11.71
C MET A 51 -2.78 -19.42 -11.10
N LEU A 52 -1.55 -19.92 -10.96
CA LEU A 52 -0.41 -19.16 -10.44
C LEU A 52 -0.08 -17.93 -11.32
N GLN A 53 -0.26 -18.04 -12.63
CA GLN A 53 -0.11 -16.92 -13.55
C GLN A 53 -1.15 -15.82 -13.28
N LEU A 54 -2.42 -16.19 -13.10
CA LEU A 54 -3.50 -15.25 -12.77
C LEU A 54 -3.26 -14.58 -11.40
N GLU A 55 -2.77 -15.33 -10.42
CA GLU A 55 -2.39 -14.78 -9.12
C GLU A 55 -1.23 -13.79 -9.25
N ARG A 56 -0.21 -14.10 -10.07
CA ARG A 56 0.90 -13.18 -10.34
C ARG A 56 0.41 -11.88 -10.95
N GLU A 57 -0.50 -11.95 -11.91
CA GLU A 57 -1.10 -10.75 -12.51
C GLU A 57 -1.89 -9.92 -11.49
N LYS A 58 -2.68 -10.58 -10.64
CA LYS A 58 -3.44 -9.92 -9.57
C LYS A 58 -2.50 -9.22 -8.57
N ALA A 59 -1.45 -9.90 -8.14
CA ALA A 59 -0.44 -9.34 -7.24
C ALA A 59 0.31 -8.17 -7.90
N GLY A 60 0.61 -8.28 -9.20
CA GLY A 60 1.21 -7.19 -9.98
C GLY A 60 0.34 -5.94 -10.05
N ARG A 61 -0.98 -6.10 -10.25
CA ARG A 61 -1.94 -4.97 -10.19
C ARG A 61 -1.97 -4.31 -8.82
N GLN A 62 -1.98 -5.10 -7.74
CA GLN A 62 -1.92 -4.56 -6.38
C GLN A 62 -0.61 -3.81 -6.10
N LEU A 63 0.52 -4.34 -6.57
CA LEU A 63 1.82 -3.70 -6.43
C LEU A 63 1.84 -2.34 -7.16
N ALA A 64 1.26 -2.26 -8.36
CA ALA A 64 1.16 -1.01 -9.11
C ALA A 64 0.35 0.05 -8.35
N GLU A 65 -0.79 -0.32 -7.75
CA GLU A 65 -1.59 0.59 -6.93
C GLU A 65 -0.83 1.07 -5.68
N ILE A 66 -0.15 0.16 -4.98
CA ILE A 66 0.67 0.52 -3.81
C ILE A 66 1.78 1.50 -4.20
N ASN A 67 2.43 1.30 -5.36
CA ASN A 67 3.44 2.23 -5.85
C ASN A 67 2.87 3.62 -6.15
N LYS A 68 1.65 3.72 -6.68
CA LYS A 68 0.97 5.03 -6.83
C LYS A 68 0.78 5.72 -5.48
N LEU A 69 0.41 4.99 -4.43
CA LEU A 69 0.28 5.55 -3.08
C LEU A 69 1.63 6.03 -2.54
N ARG A 70 2.71 5.27 -2.74
CA ARG A 70 4.07 5.68 -2.35
C ARG A 70 4.50 6.96 -3.06
N THR A 71 4.24 7.06 -4.37
CA THR A 71 4.51 8.28 -5.15
C THR A 71 3.66 9.46 -4.71
N ALA A 72 2.41 9.24 -4.29
CA ALA A 72 1.58 10.31 -3.72
C ALA A 72 2.16 10.80 -2.38
N LEU A 73 2.55 9.88 -1.50
CA LEU A 73 3.18 10.21 -0.21
C LEU A 73 4.52 10.95 -0.39
N SER A 74 5.35 10.58 -1.36
CA SER A 74 6.64 11.24 -1.60
C SER A 74 6.52 12.70 -2.06
N LYS A 75 5.33 13.12 -2.51
CA LYS A 75 5.04 14.51 -2.89
C LYS A 75 4.59 15.37 -1.70
N ILE A 76 4.31 14.76 -0.55
CA ILE A 76 3.85 15.47 0.64
C ILE A 76 5.04 16.15 1.31
N ASN A 77 4.95 17.47 1.44
CA ASN A 77 5.85 18.24 2.30
C ASN A 77 5.07 18.75 3.52
N ILE A 78 5.27 18.09 4.66
CA ILE A 78 4.58 18.39 5.92
C ILE A 78 5.02 19.70 6.58
N GLU A 79 6.19 20.22 6.24
CA GLU A 79 6.72 21.49 6.72
C GLU A 79 6.14 22.70 5.96
N LYS A 80 5.56 22.44 4.78
CA LYS A 80 4.97 23.50 3.96
C LYS A 80 3.75 24.09 4.65
N LYS A 81 3.78 25.41 4.87
CA LYS A 81 2.61 26.20 5.27
C LYS A 81 1.84 26.60 4.02
N THR A 82 0.57 26.24 3.94
CA THR A 82 -0.32 26.58 2.81
C THR A 82 -1.54 27.32 3.33
N THR A 83 -2.01 28.30 2.57
CA THR A 83 -3.27 29.02 2.84
C THR A 83 -4.48 28.26 2.31
N HIS A 84 -4.28 27.36 1.36
CA HIS A 84 -5.30 26.49 0.76
C HIS A 84 -5.05 25.03 1.16
N VAL A 85 -6.13 24.24 1.21
CA VAL A 85 -6.09 22.80 1.53
C VAL A 85 -5.46 22.04 0.36
N GLY A 86 -4.54 21.14 0.66
CA GLY A 86 -3.88 20.27 -0.31
C GLY A 86 -3.21 19.06 0.36
N LEU A 87 -2.39 18.35 -0.40
CA LEU A 87 -1.64 17.20 0.13
C LEU A 87 -0.74 17.60 1.31
N GLY A 88 -0.83 16.87 2.42
CA GLY A 88 -0.16 17.16 3.69
C GLY A 88 -0.90 18.14 4.61
N SER A 89 -2.07 18.64 4.20
CA SER A 89 -2.90 19.51 5.05
C SER A 89 -3.57 18.73 6.17
N LEU A 90 -3.64 19.37 7.34
CA LEU A 90 -4.45 18.95 8.46
C LEU A 90 -5.69 19.83 8.50
N VAL A 91 -6.86 19.23 8.37
CA VAL A 91 -8.14 19.95 8.26
C VAL A 91 -9.00 19.58 9.45
N TYR A 92 -9.38 20.60 10.23
CA TYR A 92 -10.30 20.44 11.34
C TYR A 92 -11.67 20.94 10.92
N THR A 93 -12.67 20.08 11.03
CA THR A 93 -14.07 20.44 10.84
C THR A 93 -14.84 20.21 12.15
N SER A 94 -16.08 20.69 12.21
CA SER A 94 -16.96 20.46 13.36
C SER A 94 -17.37 19.00 13.54
N LYS A 95 -17.30 18.17 12.50
CA LYS A 95 -17.73 16.76 12.53
C LYS A 95 -16.57 15.77 12.63
N ALA A 96 -15.48 16.06 11.94
CA ALA A 96 -14.33 15.17 11.85
C ALA A 96 -13.04 15.95 11.60
N HIS A 97 -11.91 15.28 11.80
CA HIS A 97 -10.62 15.79 11.41
C HIS A 97 -10.10 14.97 10.25
N TYR A 98 -9.33 15.59 9.37
CA TYR A 98 -8.82 14.94 8.17
C TYR A 98 -7.35 15.24 8.01
N PHE A 99 -6.60 14.23 7.62
CA PHE A 99 -5.27 14.38 7.06
C PHE A 99 -5.31 14.09 5.56
N ILE A 100 -5.06 15.12 4.76
CA ILE A 100 -5.19 15.03 3.30
C ILE A 100 -3.93 14.37 2.73
N ALA A 101 -3.96 13.06 2.54
CA ALA A 101 -2.85 12.28 2.01
C ALA A 101 -3.34 11.16 1.08
N VAL A 102 -3.32 9.92 1.56
CA VAL A 102 -3.72 8.72 0.82
C VAL A 102 -4.83 7.98 1.58
N SER A 103 -5.66 7.23 0.86
CA SER A 103 -6.79 6.51 1.45
C SER A 103 -6.35 5.29 2.27
N LEU A 104 -6.24 5.46 3.59
CA LEU A 104 -5.79 4.42 4.54
C LEU A 104 -6.78 4.11 5.66
N GLY A 105 -7.95 4.75 5.66
CA GLY A 105 -8.91 4.65 6.75
C GLY A 105 -8.55 5.55 7.93
N ALA A 106 -9.17 5.31 9.08
CA ALA A 106 -9.01 6.13 10.26
C ALA A 106 -7.62 5.97 10.89
N LEU A 107 -6.96 7.09 11.16
CA LEU A 107 -5.69 7.16 11.87
C LEU A 107 -5.88 7.82 13.23
N LYS A 108 -5.02 7.52 14.19
CA LYS A 108 -5.07 8.10 15.53
C LYS A 108 -3.76 8.80 15.83
N SER A 109 -3.84 10.06 16.25
CA SER A 109 -2.68 10.79 16.74
C SER A 109 -3.06 11.44 18.07
N SER A 110 -2.33 11.07 19.12
CA SER A 110 -2.70 11.36 20.51
C SER A 110 -4.13 10.85 20.80
N GLU A 111 -5.07 11.71 21.21
CA GLU A 111 -6.46 11.33 21.50
C GLU A 111 -7.45 11.64 20.37
N LYS A 112 -6.95 12.08 19.20
CA LYS A 112 -7.79 12.50 18.08
C LYS A 112 -7.74 11.50 16.93
N SER A 113 -8.89 11.27 16.31
CA SER A 113 -9.02 10.48 15.08
C SER A 113 -9.00 11.39 13.86
N PHE A 114 -8.32 10.96 12.81
CA PHE A 114 -8.17 11.63 11.52
C PHE A 114 -8.47 10.69 10.35
#